data_AF-A0A1Y2AEH3-F1
#
_entry.id   AF-A0A1Y2AEH3-F1
#
_cell.length_a   1.000
_cell.length_b   1.000
_cell.length_c   1.000
_cell.angle_alpha   90.00
_cell.angle_beta   90.00
_cell.angle_gamma   90.00
#
_symmetry.space_group_name_H-M   'P 1'
#
loop_
_entity.id
_entity.type
_entity.pdbx_description
1 polymer ?
#
loop_
_entity_poly.entity_id
_entity_poly.type
_entity_poly.pdbx_seq_one_letter_code
_entity_poly.pdbx_strand_id
1 'polypeptide(L)' 'EDDACGICRNQFDRCCSSCKIPGDDCPLVWGQCRHCFHLHCMIKWLQTESSNQACPMDRRPWVYLTGDPNTAQNSQD' A
#
# COMPACT_ATOMS: atom_id res chain seq x y z
N GLU A 1 4.30 -10.92 11.69
CA GLU A 1 3.01 -10.18 11.64
C GLU A 1 3.12 -9.03 10.63
N ASP A 2 3.82 -9.28 9.51
CA ASP A 2 4.19 -8.27 8.51
C ASP A 2 3.32 -8.35 7.24
N ASP A 3 2.38 -9.30 7.19
CA ASP A 3 1.61 -9.64 6.00
C ASP A 3 0.22 -9.01 6.00
N ALA A 4 0.03 -7.93 6.75
CA ALA A 4 -1.24 -7.23 6.89
C ALA A 4 -1.09 -5.72 6.70
N CYS A 5 -2.08 -5.12 6.05
CA CYS A 5 -2.12 -3.68 5.83
C CYS A 5 -2.35 -2.93 7.15
N GLY A 6 -1.42 -2.04 7.51
CA GLY A 6 -1.50 -1.25 8.75
C GLY A 6 -2.71 -0.30 8.85
N ILE A 7 -3.43 -0.06 7.74
CA ILE A 7 -4.61 0.81 7.69
C ILE A 7 -5.90 -0.01 7.88
N CYS A 8 -6.15 -1.01 7.04
CA CYS A 8 -7.40 -1.78 7.09
C CYS A 8 -7.33 -3.05 7.93
N ARG A 9 -6.13 -3.42 8.41
CA ARG A 9 -5.84 -4.63 9.19
C ARG A 9 -6.16 -5.97 8.49
N ASN A 10 -6.46 -5.96 7.20
CA ASN A 10 -6.60 -7.16 6.38
C ASN A 10 -5.24 -7.66 5.91
N GLN A 11 -5.14 -8.96 5.63
CA GLN A 11 -3.98 -9.57 4.99
C GLN A 11 -3.78 -9.04 3.56
N PHE A 12 -2.54 -8.97 3.09
CA PHE A 12 -2.20 -8.47 1.76
C PHE A 12 -2.67 -9.36 0.59
N ASP A 13 -2.90 -10.65 0.86
CA ASP A 13 -3.49 -11.60 -0.10
C ASP A 13 -5.01 -11.40 -0.29
N ARG A 14 -5.64 -10.54 0.52
CA ARG A 14 -7.08 -10.29 0.50
C ARG A 14 -7.37 -8.88 0.02
N CYS A 15 -8.58 -8.68 -0.52
CA CYS A 15 -9.08 -7.35 -0.81
C CYS A 15 -9.19 -6.46 0.44
N CYS A 16 -9.02 -5.16 0.21
CA CYS A 16 -9.24 -4.13 1.22
C CYS A 16 -10.71 -4.11 1.68
N SER A 17 -10.99 -3.63 2.90
CA SER A 17 -12.37 -3.58 3.44
C SER A 17 -13.33 -2.65 2.67
N SER A 18 -12.80 -1.77 1.81
CA SER A 18 -13.60 -0.88 0.95
C SER A 18 -13.83 -1.46 -0.46
N CYS A 19 -13.16 -2.56 -0.79
CA CYS A 19 -13.20 -3.22 -2.09
C CYS A 19 -14.35 -4.25 -2.06
N LYS A 20 -15.46 -4.02 -2.78
CA LYS A 20 -16.65 -4.90 -2.77
C LYS A 20 -16.73 -5.90 -3.92
N ILE A 21 -15.94 -5.72 -4.99
CA ILE A 21 -16.08 -6.49 -6.23
C ILE A 21 -14.76 -7.20 -6.55
N PRO A 22 -14.77 -8.53 -6.77
CA PRO A 22 -13.61 -9.24 -7.31
C PRO A 22 -13.40 -8.80 -8.76
N GLY A 23 -12.27 -8.14 -9.05
CA GLY A 23 -11.91 -7.65 -10.39
C GLY A 23 -11.39 -6.22 -10.46
N ASP A 24 -11.47 -5.45 -9.36
CA ASP A 24 -10.80 -4.16 -9.25
C ASP A 24 -9.50 -4.38 -8.47
N ASP A 25 -8.40 -4.55 -9.21
CA ASP A 25 -7.07 -4.78 -8.65
C ASP A 25 -6.78 -3.78 -7.52
N CYS A 26 -6.59 -4.30 -6.31
CA CYS A 26 -6.15 -3.51 -5.16
C CYS A 26 -4.66 -3.78 -4.95
N PRO A 27 -3.78 -3.27 -5.84
CA PRO A 27 -2.37 -3.62 -5.79
C PRO A 27 -1.76 -3.11 -4.50
N LEU A 28 -0.69 -3.79 -4.11
CA LEU A 28 0.15 -3.36 -3.01
C LEU A 28 1.04 -2.21 -3.49
N VAL A 29 1.16 -1.19 -2.66
CA VAL A 29 2.08 -0.07 -2.87
C VAL A 29 3.08 -0.01 -1.74
N TRP A 30 4.32 0.30 -2.12
CA TRP A 30 5.43 0.45 -1.20
C TRP A 30 5.82 1.92 -1.12
N GLY A 31 6.10 2.40 0.09
CA GLY A 31 6.73 3.69 0.29
C GLY A 31 8.25 3.55 0.26
N GLN A 32 8.97 4.64 -0.01
CA GLN A 32 10.43 4.66 0.20
C GLN A 32 10.84 4.36 1.65
N CYS A 33 9.93 4.54 2.61
CA CYS A 33 10.08 4.10 3.99
C CYS A 33 9.99 2.56 4.18
N ARG A 34 9.83 1.80 3.09
CA ARG A 34 9.71 0.33 3.03
C ARG A 34 8.45 -0.25 3.67
N HIS A 35 7.46 0.59 3.94
CA HIS A 35 6.15 0.11 4.39
C HIS A 35 5.22 -0.18 3.22
N CYS A 36 4.45 -1.27 3.34
CA CYS A 36 3.51 -1.77 2.35
C CYS A 36 2.06 -1.52 2.78
N PHE A 37 1.22 -1.09 1.83
CA PHE A 37 -0.22 -0.92 2.04
C PHE A 37 -0.98 -1.28 0.77
N HIS A 38 -2.26 -1.60 0.91
CA HIS A 38 -3.17 -1.60 -0.24
C HIS A 38 -3.27 -0.19 -0.84
N LEU A 39 -3.24 -0.07 -2.17
CA LEU A 39 -3.37 1.20 -2.88
C LEU A 39 -4.57 2.02 -2.40
N HIS A 40 -5.76 1.41 -2.34
CA HIS A 40 -6.98 2.08 -1.89
C HIS A 40 -6.92 2.54 -0.44
N CYS A 41 -6.24 1.79 0.42
CA CYS A 41 -6.04 2.20 1.81
C CYS A 41 -5.11 3.42 1.88
N MET A 42 -4.02 3.41 1.14
CA MET A 42 -3.08 4.53 1.11
C MET A 42 -3.72 5.80 0.53
N ILE A 43 -4.43 5.71 -0.60
CA ILE A 43 -5.15 6.85 -1.19
C ILE A 43 -6.12 7.45 -0.16
N LYS A 44 -6.94 6.61 0.48
CA LYS A 44 -7.90 7.05 1.49
C LYS A 44 -7.20 7.72 2.67
N TRP A 45 -6.05 7.20 3.10
CA TRP A 45 -5.25 7.81 4.17
C TRP A 45 -4.75 9.19 3.76
N LEU A 46 -4.12 9.33 2.58
CA LEU A 46 -3.59 10.60 2.09
C LEU A 46 -4.68 11.66 1.86
N GLN A 47 -5.93 11.25 1.64
CA GLN A 47 -7.07 12.16 1.55
C GLN A 47 -7.56 12.68 2.92
N THR A 48 -7.08 12.12 4.04
CA THR A 48 -7.42 12.63 5.38
C THR A 48 -6.53 13.82 5.74
N GLU A 49 -7.12 14.89 6.27
CA GLU A 49 -6.40 16.10 6.74
C GLU A 49 -5.31 15.77 7.76
N SER A 50 -5.55 14.80 8.64
CA SER A 50 -4.61 14.39 9.69
C SER A 50 -3.41 13.56 9.19
N SER A 51 -3.42 13.15 7.92
CA SER A 51 -2.32 12.37 7.35
C SER A 51 -1.07 13.19 7.12
N ASN A 52 -1.21 14.49 6.85
CA ASN A 52 -0.12 15.38 6.44
C ASN A 52 0.76 14.79 5.32
N GLN A 53 0.14 14.06 4.37
CA GLN A 53 0.84 13.32 3.31
C GLN A 53 1.96 12.40 3.83
N ALA A 54 1.81 11.84 5.04
CA ALA A 54 2.83 11.03 5.70
C ALA A 54 2.45 9.55 5.78
N CYS A 55 3.47 8.68 5.90
CA CYS A 55 3.27 7.26 6.13
C CYS A 55 2.47 7.01 7.44
N PRO A 56 1.46 6.13 7.43
CA PRO A 56 0.69 5.79 8.64
C PRO A 56 1.53 5.21 9.78
N MET A 57 2.63 4.50 9.46
CA MET A 57 3.42 3.77 10.45
C MET A 57 4.56 4.61 11.05
N ASP A 58 5.31 5.31 10.20
CA ASP A 58 6.53 6.03 10.62
C ASP A 58 6.41 7.56 10.53
N ARG A 59 5.29 8.09 10.02
CA ARG A 59 5.01 9.52 9.87
C ARG A 59 6.02 10.30 9.01
N ARG A 60 6.89 9.63 8.26
CA ARG A 60 7.74 10.30 7.25
C ARG A 60 6.90 10.69 6.04
N PRO A 61 7.29 11.72 5.26
CA PRO A 61 6.61 12.08 4.02
C PRO A 61 6.43 10.85 3.12
N TRP A 62 5.19 10.60 2.70
CA TRP A 62 4.88 9.47 1.84
C TRP A 62 5.37 9.77 0.42
N VAL A 63 6.30 8.92 -0.03
CA VAL A 63 6.77 8.92 -1.41
C VAL A 63 6.63 7.50 -1.93
N TYR A 64 5.85 7.34 -3.00
CA TYR A 64 5.69 6.06 -3.66
C TYR A 64 7.06 5.57 -4.15
N LEU A 65 7.37 4.31 -3.85
CA LEU A 65 8.51 3.63 -4.45
C LEU A 65 8.16 3.40 -5.93
N THR A 66 8.83 4.15 -6.82
CA THR A 66 8.66 3.99 -8.26
C THR A 66 9.28 2.67 -8.69
N GLY A 67 8.46 1.72 -9.10
CA GLY A 67 8.87 0.35 -9.41
C GLY A 67 8.54 -0.61 -8.27
N ASP A 68 7.94 -1.75 -8.60
CA ASP A 68 7.75 -2.83 -7.65
C ASP A 68 9.14 -3.44 -7.35
N PRO A 69 9.60 -3.45 -6.09
CA PRO A 69 10.92 -3.97 -5.75
C PRO A 69 11.05 -5.49 -5.99
N ASN A 70 9.93 -6.18 -6.25
CA ASN A 70 9.86 -7.61 -6.54
C ASN A 70 9.76 -7.92 -8.05
N THR A 71 9.38 -6.94 -8.89
CA THR A 71 9.21 -7.08 -10.34
C THR A 71 10.51 -6.83 -11.10
N ALA A 72 11.54 -6.28 -10.46
CA ALA A 72 12.89 -6.21 -11.02
C ALA A 72 13.58 -7.59 -11.19
N GLN A 73 12.89 -8.70 -10.90
CA GLN A 73 13.42 -10.06 -11.04
C GLN A 73 12.80 -10.89 -12.18
N ASN A 74 11.96 -10.35 -13.05
CA ASN A 74 11.54 -11.10 -14.24
C ASN A 74 11.53 -10.26 -15.52
N SER A 75 12.73 -10.00 -16.02
CA SER A 75 12.98 -9.65 -17.42
C SER A 75 14.24 -10.41 -17.84
N GLN A 76 14.13 -11.73 -17.93
CA GLN A 76 15.12 -12.62 -18.54
C GLN A 76 14.47 -13.96 -18.92
N ASP A 77 13.78 -13.96 -20.07
CA ASP A 77 13.77 -14.93 -21.19
C ASP A 77 12.44 -14.82 -21.96
#